data_AF-A0A510KM98-F1
#
_entry.id   AF-A0A510KM98-F1
#
_cell.length_a   1.000
_cell.length_b   1.000
_cell.length_c   1.000
_cell.angle_alpha   90.00
_cell.angle_beta   90.00
_cell.angle_gamma   90.00
#
_symmetry.space_group_name_H-M   'P 1'
#
loop_
_entity.id
_entity.type
_entity.pdbx_description
1 polymer ?
#
loop_
_entity_poly.entity_id
_entity_poly.type
_entity_poly.pdbx_seq_one_letter_code
_entity_poly.pdbx_strand_id
1 'polypeptide(L)' 'MRGKSKILRKLTAALLLNVFSFNILADGLQVDPNSRYNTSLDRAQNGVPVVNISTPNGRGVLVLTSF' A
#
# COMPACT_ATOMS: atom_id res chain seq x y z
N MET A 1 -16.09 -10.88 38.05
CA MET A 1 -15.40 -11.19 36.78
C MET A 1 -15.81 -10.30 35.58
N ARG A 2 -16.92 -9.56 35.61
CA ARG A 2 -17.49 -8.81 34.46
C ARG A 2 -16.82 -7.45 34.12
N GLY A 3 -16.16 -6.81 35.09
CA GLY A 3 -15.50 -5.50 34.90
C GLY A 3 -14.10 -5.56 34.30
N LYS A 4 -13.29 -6.57 34.69
CA LYS A 4 -11.92 -6.77 34.18
C LYS A 4 -11.90 -7.06 32.68
N SER A 5 -12.90 -7.80 32.17
CA SER A 5 -13.03 -8.08 30.72
C SER A 5 -13.44 -6.86 29.89
N LYS A 6 -14.23 -5.93 30.45
CA LYS A 6 -14.55 -4.64 29.79
C LYS A 6 -13.31 -3.75 29.66
N ILE A 7 -12.49 -3.67 30.70
CA ILE A 7 -11.25 -2.89 30.70
C ILE A 7 -10.25 -3.50 29.72
N LEU A 8 -10.06 -4.83 29.77
CA LEU A 8 -9.18 -5.54 28.85
C LEU A 8 -9.59 -5.32 27.39
N ARG A 9 -10.90 -5.43 27.09
CA ARG A 9 -11.43 -5.21 25.73
C ARG A 9 -11.23 -3.76 25.25
N LYS A 10 -11.33 -2.76 26.13
CA LYS A 10 -11.02 -1.36 25.78
C LYS A 10 -9.54 -1.16 25.50
N LEU A 11 -8.66 -1.76 26.29
CA LEU A 11 -7.22 -1.73 26.08
C LEU A 11 -6.82 -2.42 24.77
N THR A 12 -7.36 -3.60 24.49
CA THR A 12 -7.13 -4.31 23.23
C THR A 12 -7.64 -3.50 22.05
N ALA A 13 -8.83 -2.88 22.15
CA ALA A 13 -9.35 -2.02 21.09
C ALA A 13 -8.48 -0.77 20.86
N ALA A 14 -8.01 -0.11 21.92
CA ALA A 14 -7.12 1.04 21.81
C ALA A 14 -5.76 0.69 21.19
N LEU A 15 -5.21 -0.47 21.56
CA LEU A 15 -3.97 -0.99 20.99
C LEU A 15 -4.16 -1.31 19.50
N LEU A 16 -5.20 -2.07 19.15
CA LEU A 16 -5.50 -2.41 17.76
C LEU A 16 -5.76 -1.15 16.92
N LEU A 17 -6.48 -0.17 17.46
CA LEU A 17 -6.72 1.10 16.78
C LEU A 17 -5.40 1.85 16.50
N ASN A 18 -4.47 1.88 17.46
CA ASN A 18 -3.15 2.46 17.24
C ASN A 18 -2.35 1.71 16.18
N VAL A 19 -2.33 0.37 16.23
CA VAL A 19 -1.59 -0.46 15.26
C VAL A 19 -2.14 -0.27 13.84
N PHE A 20 -3.46 -0.25 13.66
CA PHE A 20 -4.08 -0.04 12.35
C PHE A 20 -4.05 1.42 11.87
N SER A 21 -3.72 2.37 12.74
CA SER A 21 -3.51 3.78 12.36
C SER A 21 -2.17 3.97 11.64
N PHE A 22 -1.21 3.07 11.87
CA PHE A 22 -0.06 2.96 11.00
C PHE A 22 -0.51 2.17 9.76
N ASN A 23 -0.27 2.69 8.55
CA ASN A 23 -0.56 1.99 7.29
C ASN A 23 0.41 0.81 7.07
N ILE A 24 0.66 -0.03 8.09
CA ILE A 24 1.70 -1.08 8.12
C ILE A 24 1.43 -2.20 7.10
N LEU A 25 0.17 -2.33 6.67
CA LEU A 25 -0.26 -3.37 5.73
C LEU A 25 -0.32 -2.88 4.28
N ALA A 26 -0.17 -1.57 4.05
CA ALA A 26 -0.17 -0.96 2.74
C ALA A 26 1.24 -0.43 2.46
N ASP A 27 2.13 -1.33 2.07
CA ASP A 27 3.25 -0.87 1.25
C ASP A 27 2.62 -0.37 -0.05
N GLY A 28 2.98 0.84 -0.47
CA GLY A 28 2.39 1.44 -1.66
C GLY A 28 2.69 0.59 -2.90
N LEU A 29 2.23 1.04 -4.06
CA LEU A 29 2.82 0.52 -5.29
C LEU A 29 4.34 0.76 -5.24
N GLN A 30 5.12 -0.23 -5.66
CA GLN A 30 6.56 -0.11 -5.89
C GLN A 30 6.89 -0.59 -7.30
N VAL A 31 7.86 0.07 -7.94
CA VAL A 31 8.38 -0.37 -9.24
C VAL A 31 9.60 -1.24 -8.99
N ASP A 32 9.72 -2.35 -9.71
CA ASP A 32 10.94 -3.14 -9.74
C ASP A 32 12.11 -2.28 -10.25
N PRO A 33 13.12 -1.97 -9.42
CA PRO A 33 14.24 -1.12 -9.81
C PRO A 33 15.13 -1.75 -10.88
N ASN A 34 15.01 -3.06 -11.12
CA ASN A 34 15.74 -3.79 -12.15
C ASN A 34 14.92 -3.98 -13.43
N SER A 35 13.70 -3.42 -13.49
CA SER A 35 12.87 -3.52 -14.69
C SER A 35 13.56 -2.84 -15.86
N ARG A 36 13.51 -3.49 -17.03
CA ARG A 36 13.99 -2.92 -18.30
C ARG A 36 12.95 -1.99 -18.94
N TYR A 37 11.77 -1.87 -18.34
CA TYR A 37 10.66 -1.06 -18.84
C TYR A 37 10.60 0.26 -18.07
N ASN A 38 10.32 1.37 -18.76
CA ASN A 38 10.29 2.72 -18.19
C ASN A 38 9.00 3.03 -17.39
N THR A 39 8.56 2.09 -16.56
CA THR A 39 7.43 2.32 -15.65
C THR A 39 7.93 3.13 -14.44
N SER A 40 7.17 4.12 -13.98
CA SER A 40 7.51 4.92 -12.80
C SER A 40 6.28 5.22 -11.95
N LEU A 41 6.53 5.58 -10.69
CA LEU A 41 5.50 5.96 -9.73
C LEU A 41 5.69 7.40 -9.31
N ASP A 42 4.58 8.12 -9.28
CA ASP A 42 4.48 9.50 -8.80
C ASP A 42 3.28 9.63 -7.84
N ARG A 43 3.09 10.81 -7.26
CA ARG A 43 1.92 11.16 -6.46
C ARG A 43 1.25 12.42 -7.00
N ALA A 44 -0.05 12.33 -7.22
CA ALA A 44 -0.87 13.50 -7.49
C ALA A 44 -0.90 14.45 -6.28
N GLN A 45 -1.33 15.70 -6.49
CA GLN A 45 -1.38 16.73 -5.44
C GLN A 45 -2.25 16.33 -4.22
N ASN A 46 -3.23 15.45 -4.42
CA ASN A 46 -4.08 14.91 -3.36
C ASN A 46 -3.50 13.65 -2.69
N GLY A 47 -2.25 13.26 -3.00
CA GLY A 47 -1.57 12.10 -2.44
C GLY A 47 -1.91 10.76 -3.10
N VAL A 48 -2.81 10.73 -4.10
CA VAL A 48 -3.15 9.51 -4.84
C VAL A 48 -1.95 9.07 -5.69
N PRO A 49 -1.56 7.78 -5.67
CA PRO A 49 -0.47 7.29 -6.50
C PRO A 49 -0.84 7.35 -7.98
N VAL A 50 0.10 7.80 -8.80
CA VAL A 50 0.00 7.86 -10.25
C VAL A 50 1.04 6.90 -10.84
N VAL A 51 0.58 5.97 -11.68
CA VAL A 51 1.46 5.02 -12.37
C VAL A 51 1.69 5.50 -13.79
N ASN A 52 2.93 5.90 -14.09
CA ASN A 52 3.34 6.17 -15.45
C ASN A 52 3.77 4.84 -16.09
N ILE A 53 3.00 4.38 -17.06
CA ILE A 53 3.23 3.10 -17.72
C ILE A 53 4.22 3.24 -18.89
N SER A 54 5.03 2.21 -19.11
CA SER A 54 5.87 2.13 -20.31
C SER A 54 5.03 2.03 -21.59
N THR A 55 5.65 2.19 -22.75
CA THR A 55 4.98 1.96 -24.03
C THR A 55 4.49 0.50 -24.14
N PRO A 56 3.25 0.24 -24.61
CA PRO A 56 2.80 -1.11 -24.90
C PRO A 56 3.70 -1.78 -25.96
N ASN A 57 3.89 -3.10 -25.84
CA ASN A 57 4.62 -3.87 -26.85
C ASN A 57 3.79 -4.06 -28.15
N GLY A 58 4.35 -4.75 -29.14
CA GLY A 58 3.68 -5.02 -30.42
C GLY A 58 2.39 -5.87 -30.34
N ARG A 59 2.00 -6.32 -29.14
CA ARG A 59 0.75 -7.03 -28.88
C ARG A 59 -0.28 -6.16 -28.13
N GLY A 60 0.02 -4.88 -27.91
CA GLY A 60 -0.80 -3.97 -27.11
C GLY A 60 -0.74 -4.26 -25.60
N VAL A 61 0.26 -5.01 -25.13
CA VAL A 61 0.40 -5.39 -23.73
C VAL A 61 1.54 -4.61 -23.08
N LEU A 62 1.26 -4.10 -21.88
CA LEU A 62 2.27 -3.59 -20.97
C LEU A 62 2.75 -4.72 -20.05
N VAL A 63 4.06 -4.83 -19.84
CA VAL A 63 4.59 -5.68 -18.77
C VAL A 63 4.90 -4.80 -17.58
N LEU A 64 4.20 -5.04 -16.47
CA LEU A 64 4.47 -4.38 -15.20
C LEU A 64 5.10 -5.41 -14.28
N THR A 65 6.41 -5.28 -14.04
CA THR A 65 7.10 -6.02 -12.99
C THR A 65 7.10 -5.16 -11.74
N SER A 66 6.24 -5.49 -10.78
CA SER A 66 6.20 -4.90 -9.43
C SER A 66 6.18 -6.05 -8.44
N PHE A 67 7.01 -6.00 -7.40
CA PHE A 67 7.03 -6.93 -6.28
C PHE A 67 6.68 -6.18 -5.00
#